data_AF-A0AAP0JZR1-F1
#
_entry.id   AF-A0AAP0JZR1-F1
#
_cell.length_a   1.000
_cell.length_b   1.000
_cell.length_c   1.000
_cell.angle_alpha   90.00
_cell.angle_beta   90.00
_cell.angle_gamma   90.00
#
_symmetry.space_group_name_H-M   'P 1'
#
loop_
_entity.id
_entity.type
_entity.pdbx_description
1 polymer ?
#
loop_
_entity_poly.entity_id
_entity_poly.type
_entity_poly.pdbx_seq_one_letter_code
_entity_poly.pdbx_strand_id
1 'polypeptide(L)'
;MGVIATIIDIVGAAAIGSSLGEVKASVCFDISYFSAAKVREVKIEAKLLENRDKFLSVSEEAKRKDDGKLIALGKLLMSCD
;
A
#
# COMPACT_ATOMS: atom_id res chain seq x y z
N MET A 1 1.31 -13.30 -7.96
CA MET A 1 1.81 -11.93 -7.73
C MET A 1 0.67 -10.91 -7.66
N GLY A 2 -0.33 -10.97 -8.55
CA GLY A 2 -1.47 -10.04 -8.56
C GLY A 2 -2.22 -9.86 -7.22
N VAL A 3 -2.48 -10.93 -6.45
CA VAL A 3 -3.22 -10.82 -5.18
C VAL A 3 -2.56 -9.85 -4.18
N ILE A 4 -1.22 -9.90 -4.04
CA ILE A 4 -0.50 -8.99 -3.13
C ILE A 4 -0.60 -7.55 -3.61
N ALA A 5 -0.50 -7.31 -4.93
CA ALA A 5 -0.68 -5.97 -5.47
C ALA A 5 -2.08 -5.42 -5.18
N THR A 6 -3.12 -6.23 -5.40
CA THR A 6 -4.51 -5.84 -5.13
C THR A 6 -4.75 -5.52 -3.67
N ILE A 7 -4.23 -6.34 -2.75
CA ILE A 7 -4.41 -6.07 -1.31
C ILE A 7 -3.64 -4.82 -0.89
N ILE A 8 -2.42 -4.62 -1.41
CA ILE A 8 -1.65 -3.40 -1.13
C ILE A 8 -2.41 -2.15 -1.61
N ASP A 9 -2.95 -2.15 -2.84
CA ASP A 9 -3.75 -1.03 -3.36
C ASP A 9 -5.00 -0.75 -2.50
N ILE A 10 -5.74 -1.79 -2.09
CA ILE A 10 -6.90 -1.65 -1.20
C ILE A 10 -6.50 -1.05 0.16
N VAL A 11 -5.40 -1.52 0.76
CA VAL A 11 -4.94 -1.03 2.06
C VAL A 11 -4.45 0.42 1.96
N GLY A 12 -3.78 0.78 0.87
CA GLY A 12 -3.39 2.17 0.60
C GLY A 12 -4.58 3.10 0.40
N ALA A 13 -5.59 2.66 -0.37
CA ALA A 13 -6.85 3.38 -0.53
C ALA A 13 -7.57 3.59 0.81
N ALA A 14 -7.65 2.54 1.64
CA ALA A 14 -8.26 2.61 2.96
C ALA A 14 -7.49 3.54 3.90
N ALA A 15 -6.15 3.53 3.86
CA ALA A 15 -5.33 4.43 4.66
C ALA A 15 -5.63 5.90 4.33
N ILE A 16 -5.74 6.24 3.05
CA ILE A 16 -6.10 7.59 2.63
C ILE A 16 -7.55 7.93 3.02
N GLY A 17 -8.51 7.06 2.68
CA GLY A 17 -9.92 7.29 2.99
C GLY A 17 -10.17 7.48 4.48
N SER A 18 -9.46 6.71 5.32
CA SER A 18 -9.54 6.87 6.78
C SER A 18 -8.92 8.16 7.31
N SER A 19 -7.97 8.75 6.58
CA SER A 19 -7.25 9.95 7.01
C SER A 19 -7.96 11.25 6.57
N LEU A 20 -8.56 11.24 5.37
CA LEU A 20 -9.04 12.46 4.71
C LEU A 20 -10.51 12.39 4.25
N GLY A 21 -11.19 11.27 4.47
CA GLY A 21 -12.63 11.11 4.21
C GLY A 21 -13.03 10.95 2.74
N GLU A 22 -12.18 11.35 1.79
CA GLU A 22 -12.45 11.23 0.35
C GLU A 22 -11.21 10.77 -0.44
N VAL A 23 -11.41 9.82 -1.35
CA VAL A 23 -10.41 9.27 -2.28
C VAL A 23 -11.02 9.30 -3.67
N LYS A 24 -10.32 9.88 -4.66
CA LYS A 24 -10.82 9.89 -6.05
C LYS A 24 -10.30 8.73 -6.89
N ALA A 25 -8.99 8.63 -7.07
CA ALA A 25 -8.40 7.62 -7.94
C ALA A 25 -6.93 7.35 -7.61
N SER A 26 -6.50 6.09 -7.77
CA SER A 26 -5.09 5.71 -7.87
C SER A 26 -4.51 6.27 -9.17
N VAL A 27 -3.53 7.16 -9.05
CA VAL A 27 -2.86 7.82 -10.18
C VAL A 27 -1.60 7.04 -10.58
N CYS A 28 -0.84 6.56 -9.59
CA CYS A 28 0.35 5.76 -9.81
C CYS A 28 0.45 4.68 -8.74
N PHE A 29 0.81 3.47 -9.14
CA PHE A 29 1.03 2.34 -8.26
C PHE A 29 2.33 1.64 -8.63
N ASP A 30 3.33 1.77 -7.78
CA ASP A 30 4.62 1.11 -7.92
C ASP A 30 4.74 -0.01 -6.89
N ILE A 31 5.15 -1.20 -7.32
CA ILE A 31 5.37 -2.33 -6.43
C ILE A 31 6.65 -3.07 -6.76
N SER A 32 7.43 -3.36 -5.71
CA SER A 32 8.62 -4.21 -5.78
C SER A 32 8.38 -5.48 -4.98
N TYR A 33 8.70 -6.64 -5.58
CA TYR A 33 8.60 -7.94 -4.92
C TYR A 33 10.01 -8.47 -4.60
N PHE A 34 10.22 -8.85 -3.34
CA PHE A 34 11.50 -9.34 -2.84
C PHE A 34 11.47 -10.85 -2.55
N SER A 35 10.29 -11.41 -2.33
CA SER A 35 10.13 -12.84 -2.04
C SER A 35 8.71 -13.32 -2.37
N ALA A 36 8.55 -14.62 -2.59
CA ALA A 36 7.22 -15.21 -2.68
C ALA A 36 6.60 -15.32 -1.28
N ALA A 37 5.34 -14.92 -1.14
CA ALA A 37 4.54 -15.29 0.02
C ALA A 37 4.15 -16.77 -0.07
N LYS A 38 5.06 -17.67 0.32
CA LYS A 38 4.76 -19.10 0.57
C LYS A 38 4.13 -19.34 1.95
N VAL A 39 3.85 -18.27 2.68
CA VAL A 39 3.38 -18.28 4.07
C VAL A 39 1.86 -18.17 4.16
N ARG A 40 1.32 -18.60 5.31
CA ARG A 40 -0.12 -18.54 5.60
C ARG A 40 -0.62 -17.12 5.88
N GLU A 41 0.21 -16.25 6.47
CA GLU A 41 -0.19 -14.90 6.89
C GLU A 41 0.86 -13.85 6.50
N VAL A 42 0.37 -12.70 6.03
CA VAL A 42 1.15 -11.53 5.65
C VAL A 42 0.60 -10.34 6.42
N LYS A 43 1.50 -9.59 7.06
CA LYS A 43 1.17 -8.30 7.68
C LYS A 43 1.42 -7.21 6.65
N ILE A 44 0.44 -6.35 6.43
CA ILE A 44 0.56 -5.19 5.54
C ILE A 44 0.36 -3.94 6.38
N GLU A 45 1.32 -3.02 6.32
CA GLU A 45 1.27 -1.74 7.01
C GLU A 45 1.38 -0.62 5.99
N ALA A 46 0.41 0.29 5.99
CA ALA A 46 0.40 1.48 5.16
C ALA A 46 0.74 2.71 6.00
N LYS A 47 1.56 3.60 5.43
CA LYS A 47 1.93 4.87 6.04
C LYS A 47 1.71 6.00 5.05
N LEU A 48 0.92 6.99 5.45
CA LEU A 48 0.77 8.23 4.72
C LEU A 48 2.10 9.01 4.77
N LEU A 49 2.61 9.40 3.61
CA LEU A 49 3.93 10.04 3.48
C LEU A 49 3.82 11.56 3.34
N GLU A 50 3.03 12.04 2.38
CA GLU A 50 2.89 13.47 2.08
C GLU A 50 1.50 13.76 1.53
N ASN A 51 1.00 14.96 1.86
CA ASN A 51 -0.12 15.62 1.20
C ASN A 51 0.40 16.85 0.45
N ARG A 52 0.28 16.84 -0.88
CA ARG A 52 0.55 18.00 -1.73
C ARG A 52 -0.71 18.36 -2.48
N ASP A 53 -1.41 19.39 -2.01
CA ASP A 53 -2.64 19.97 -2.56
C ASP A 53 -3.66 18.93 -3.05
N LYS A 54 -3.42 18.34 -4.23
CA LYS A 54 -4.30 17.39 -4.92
C LYS A 54 -3.82 15.94 -4.93
N PHE A 55 -2.70 15.64 -4.30
CA PHE A 55 -2.12 14.29 -4.31
C PHE A 55 -1.63 13.85 -2.94
N LEU A 56 -1.89 12.59 -2.63
CA LEU A 56 -1.36 11.91 -1.45
C LEU A 56 -0.51 10.74 -1.87
N SER A 57 0.60 10.57 -1.16
CA SER A 57 1.40 9.36 -1.29
C SER A 57 1.29 8.50 -0.03
N VAL A 58 1.10 7.20 -0.24
CA VAL A 58 1.20 6.17 0.77
C VAL A 58 2.34 5.23 0.39
N SER A 59 3.09 4.78 1.40
CA SER A 59 3.97 3.63 1.26
C SER A 59 3.39 2.46 2.04
N GLU A 60 3.44 1.28 1.44
CA GLU A 60 2.93 0.05 2.04
C GLU A 60 4.01 -1.02 2.11
N GLU A 61 4.18 -1.62 3.28
CA GLU A 61 5.10 -2.73 3.49
C GLU A 61 4.33 -4.02 3.72
N ALA A 62 4.55 -5.02 2.87
CA ALA A 62 4.07 -6.38 3.08
C ALA A 62 5.20 -7.24 3.66
N LYS A 63 5.02 -7.73 4.88
CA LYS A 63 5.99 -8.55 5.61
C LYS A 63 5.39 -9.88 6.00
N ARG A 64 6.20 -10.94 6.04
CA ARG A 64 5.74 -12.20 6.63
C ARG A 64 5.54 -12.02 8.13
N LYS A 65 4.47 -12.60 8.66
CA LYS A 65 4.15 -12.44 10.08
C LYS A 65 5.04 -13.26 11.01
N ASP A 66 5.59 -14.37 10.51
CA ASP A 66 6.41 -15.31 11.28
C ASP A 66 7.83 -14.78 11.55
N ASP A 67 8.49 -14.24 10.53
CA ASP A 67 9.89 -13.81 10.60
C ASP A 67 10.10 -12.32 10.28
N GLY A 68 9.02 -11.59 9.96
CA GLY A 68 9.06 -10.16 9.68
C GLY A 68 9.74 -9.79 8.35
N LYS A 69 10.18 -10.76 7.53
CA LYS A 69 10.91 -10.44 6.30
C LYS A 69 10.00 -9.79 5.26
N LEU A 70 10.56 -8.80 4.58
CA LEU A 70 9.87 -8.05 3.54
C LEU A 70 9.57 -8.95 2.34
N ILE A 71 8.32 -8.93 1.90
CA ILE A 71 7.80 -9.66 0.74
C ILE A 71 7.65 -8.71 -0.43
N ALA A 72 7.04 -7.55 -0.16
CA ALA A 72 6.84 -6.51 -1.14
C ALA A 72 6.84 -5.12 -0.48
N LEU A 73 7.18 -4.12 -1.28
CA LEU A 73 7.04 -2.71 -0.96
C LEU A 73 6.20 -2.06 -2.04
N GLY A 74 5.11 -1.43 -1.63
CA GLY A 74 4.23 -0.62 -2.47
C GLY A 74 4.47 0.87 -2.24
N LYS A 75 4.23 1.65 -3.30
CA LYS A 75 3.99 3.08 -3.20
C LYS A 75 2.79 3.42 -4.05
N LEU A 76 1.81 4.03 -3.42
CA LEU A 76 0.60 4.51 -4.04
C LEU A 76 0.59 6.03 -4.07
N LEU A 77 0.24 6.59 -5.21
CA LEU A 77 -0.08 8.00 -5.37
C LEU A 77 -1.56 8.10 -5.74
N MET A 78 -2.35 8.77 -4.92
CA MET A 78 -3.76 9.01 -5.20
C MET A 78 -4.04 10.48 -5.35
N SER A 79 -5.02 10.82 -6.18
CA SER A 79 -5.57 12.17 -6.23
C SER A 79 -6.60 12.36 -5.12
N CYS A 80 -6.53 13.52 -4.46
CA CYS A 80 -7.48 14.02 -3.49
C CYS A 80 -7.93 15.43 -3.90
N ASP A 81 -9.09 15.87 -3.41
CA ASP A 81 -9.65 17.19 -3.70
C ASP A 81 -9.25 18.25 -2.67
#